data_AF-A0A2E2Q7B4-F1
#
_entry.id   AF-A0A2E2Q7B4-F1
#
_cell.length_a   1.000
_cell.length_b   1.000
_cell.length_c   1.000
_cell.angle_alpha   90.00
_cell.angle_beta   90.00
_cell.angle_gamma   90.00
#
_symmetry.space_group_name_H-M   'P 1'
#
loop_
_entity.id
_entity.type
_entity.pdbx_description
1 polymer ?
#
loop_
_entity_poly.entity_id
_entity_poly.type
_entity_poly.pdbx_seq_one_letter_code
_entity_poly.pdbx_strand_id
1 'polypeptide(L)'
;MTIVKYLIDTNALSRIGRKSRESTFVRYNCKIPSEVLHEAATFPDIAMLRTLEYPISADVLNLLRNVMSTVPPGDKDLIDLYHARGNADPILVATALDAIAKSEETLLAEDWQIVTDDEGVKKKAAEFNLRTVSSPEFKKLIGATDTCDNSS
;
A
#
# COMPACT_ATOMS: atom_id res chain seq x y z
N MET A 1 2.07 22.52 0.86
CA MET A 1 2.90 21.56 0.09
C MET A 1 2.48 20.18 0.56
N THR A 2 1.90 19.37 -0.31
CA THR A 2 1.36 18.05 0.06
C THR A 2 2.45 17.00 -0.14
N ILE A 3 2.66 16.14 0.84
CA ILE A 3 3.65 15.06 0.75
C ILE A 3 2.93 13.81 0.27
N VAL A 4 3.37 13.21 -0.84
CA VAL A 4 2.75 11.97 -1.33
C VAL A 4 3.36 10.77 -0.59
N LYS A 5 2.51 9.92 -0.03
CA LYS A 5 2.88 8.68 0.66
C LYS A 5 2.24 7.49 -0.04
N TYR A 6 2.87 6.32 0.09
CA TYR A 6 2.47 5.12 -0.63
C TYR A 6 2.32 3.93 0.31
N LEU A 7 1.21 3.19 0.17
CA LEU A 7 1.09 1.83 0.71
C LEU A 7 1.33 0.84 -0.41
N ILE A 8 2.28 -0.08 -0.24
CA ILE A 8 2.66 -1.03 -1.29
C ILE A 8 2.09 -2.41 -0.97
N ASP A 9 1.45 -3.03 -1.95
CA ASP A 9 0.99 -4.43 -1.91
C ASP A 9 2.13 -5.44 -2.22
N THR A 10 1.97 -6.71 -1.82
CA THR A 10 2.90 -7.83 -2.06
C THR A 10 3.19 -8.02 -3.56
N ASN A 11 2.16 -7.94 -4.41
CA ASN A 11 2.35 -8.09 -5.86
C ASN A 11 3.16 -6.92 -6.43
N ALA A 12 2.90 -5.70 -5.97
CA ALA A 12 3.67 -4.53 -6.36
C ALA A 12 5.13 -4.62 -5.89
N LEU A 13 5.37 -5.05 -4.64
CA LEU A 13 6.71 -5.30 -4.09
C LEU A 13 7.50 -6.28 -4.96
N SER A 14 6.85 -7.34 -5.45
CA SER A 14 7.48 -8.32 -6.36
C SER A 14 7.91 -7.67 -7.68
N ARG A 15 7.05 -6.82 -8.25
CA ARG A 15 7.20 -6.27 -9.61
C ARG A 15 8.17 -5.10 -9.73
N ILE A 16 8.28 -4.27 -8.69
CA ILE A 16 9.24 -3.14 -8.72
C ILE A 16 10.69 -3.63 -8.66
N GLY A 17 10.91 -4.80 -8.06
CA GLY A 17 12.20 -5.46 -7.96
C GLY A 17 13.07 -4.92 -6.83
N ARG A 18 14.08 -5.71 -6.45
CA ARG A 18 14.91 -5.48 -5.25
C ARG A 18 15.59 -4.12 -5.22
N LYS A 19 16.24 -3.72 -6.31
CA LYS A 19 16.95 -2.43 -6.39
C LYS A 19 16.02 -1.25 -6.10
N SER A 20 14.79 -1.30 -6.59
CA SER A 20 13.78 -0.28 -6.35
C SER A 20 13.24 -0.32 -4.91
N ARG A 21 13.07 -1.51 -4.31
CA ARG A 21 12.68 -1.65 -2.90
C ARG A 21 13.69 -1.04 -1.93
N GLU A 22 14.98 -1.16 -2.23
CA GLU A 22 16.06 -0.65 -1.38
C GLU A 22 16.30 0.87 -1.51
N SER A 23 15.62 1.54 -2.44
CA SER A 23 15.84 2.97 -2.76
C SER A 23 15.47 3.91 -1.62
N THR A 24 16.10 5.08 -1.63
CA THR A 24 15.81 6.18 -0.71
C THR A 24 14.34 6.59 -0.80
N PHE A 25 13.79 6.65 -2.02
CA PHE A 25 12.38 6.96 -2.25
C PHE A 25 11.45 6.02 -1.48
N VAL A 26 11.67 4.70 -1.58
CA VAL A 26 10.82 3.71 -0.90
C VAL A 26 10.94 3.86 0.62
N ARG A 27 12.15 4.07 1.14
CA ARG A 27 12.38 4.23 2.58
C ARG A 27 11.64 5.39 3.22
N TYR A 28 11.53 6.52 2.51
CA TYR A 28 10.96 7.74 3.08
C TYR A 28 9.50 7.99 2.73
N ASN A 29 9.03 7.48 1.59
CA ASN A 29 7.68 7.77 1.10
C ASN A 29 6.73 6.58 1.22
N CYS A 30 7.21 5.40 1.60
CA CYS A 30 6.38 4.20 1.58
C CYS A 30 6.19 3.57 2.96
N LYS A 31 5.05 2.91 3.10
CA LYS A 31 4.72 2.00 4.19
C LYS A 31 4.15 0.71 3.65
N ILE A 32 4.22 -0.35 4.44
CA ILE A 32 3.77 -1.69 4.08
C ILE A 32 2.94 -2.24 5.24
N PRO A 33 1.64 -2.54 5.05
CA PRO A 33 0.82 -3.14 6.11
C PRO A 33 1.45 -4.43 6.67
N SER A 34 1.28 -4.72 7.97
CA SER A 34 1.85 -5.93 8.57
C SER A 34 1.43 -7.22 7.87
N GLU A 35 0.19 -7.29 7.37
CA GLU A 35 -0.33 -8.45 6.62
C GLU A 35 0.45 -8.66 5.31
N VAL A 36 0.70 -7.56 4.58
CA VAL A 36 1.51 -7.58 3.35
C VAL A 36 2.95 -8.00 3.66
N LEU A 37 3.52 -7.55 4.79
CA LEU A 37 4.85 -8.01 5.22
C LEU A 37 4.88 -9.49 5.60
N HIS A 38 3.78 -10.04 6.10
CA HIS A 38 3.66 -11.46 6.39
C HIS A 38 3.72 -12.28 5.10
N GLU A 39 3.01 -11.86 4.05
CA GLU A 39 3.07 -12.49 2.73
C GLU A 39 4.46 -12.35 2.07
N ALA A 40 5.08 -11.18 2.21
CA ALA A 40 6.41 -10.88 1.68
C ALA A 40 7.56 -11.52 2.48
N ALA A 41 7.29 -12.34 3.50
CA ALA A 41 8.30 -12.87 4.43
C ALA A 41 9.45 -13.64 3.75
N THR A 42 9.22 -14.17 2.55
CA THR A 42 10.21 -14.92 1.75
C THR A 42 11.17 -14.03 0.97
N PHE A 43 10.99 -12.70 0.97
CA PHE A 43 11.82 -11.78 0.22
C PHE A 43 13.24 -11.70 0.81
N PRO A 44 14.29 -11.66 -0.02
CA PRO A 44 15.68 -11.62 0.46
C PRO A 44 16.01 -10.36 1.28
N ASP A 45 15.28 -9.27 1.04
CA ASP A 45 15.42 -7.96 1.67
C ASP A 45 14.34 -7.69 2.74
N ILE A 46 13.66 -8.74 3.24
CA ILE A 46 12.57 -8.62 4.23
C ILE A 46 12.97 -7.84 5.49
N ALA A 47 14.22 -7.95 5.95
CA ALA A 47 14.70 -7.21 7.13
C ALA A 47 14.58 -5.69 6.95
N MET A 48 14.84 -5.19 5.73
CA MET A 48 14.67 -3.78 5.39
C MET A 48 13.18 -3.44 5.23
N LEU A 49 12.41 -4.29 4.55
CA LEU A 49 10.97 -4.06 4.35
C LEU A 49 10.19 -3.95 5.66
N ARG A 50 10.58 -4.72 6.69
CA ARG A 50 10.00 -4.62 8.05
C ARG A 50 10.19 -3.26 8.70
N THR A 51 11.19 -2.47 8.31
CA THR A 51 11.34 -1.09 8.81
C THR A 51 10.27 -0.13 8.24
N LEU A 52 9.57 -0.55 7.18
CA LEU A 52 8.50 0.20 6.53
C LEU A 52 7.12 -0.23 7.03
N GLU A 53 7.06 -1.06 8.06
CA GLU A 53 5.80 -1.60 8.59
C GLU A 53 4.80 -0.49 8.94
N TYR A 54 3.56 -0.71 8.53
CA TYR A 54 2.37 -0.06 9.04
C TYR A 54 1.62 -1.07 9.92
N PRO A 55 1.63 -0.90 11.24
CA PRO A 55 0.98 -1.84 12.16
C PRO A 55 -0.53 -1.91 11.94
N ILE A 56 -1.10 -3.11 12.02
CA ILE A 56 -2.56 -3.29 12.08
C ILE A 56 -3.05 -2.90 13.47
N SER A 57 -3.60 -1.69 13.59
CA SER A 57 -4.19 -1.16 14.82
C SER A 57 -5.68 -1.54 14.96
N ALA A 58 -6.26 -1.28 16.13
CA ALA A 58 -7.70 -1.39 16.32
C ALA A 58 -8.50 -0.48 15.36
N ASP A 59 -7.97 0.70 15.04
CA ASP A 59 -8.60 1.64 14.11
C ASP A 59 -8.60 1.10 12.68
N VAL A 60 -7.49 0.49 12.23
CA VAL A 60 -7.44 -0.23 10.95
C VAL A 60 -8.50 -1.34 10.90
N LEU A 61 -8.67 -2.11 11.98
CA LEU A 61 -9.69 -3.17 12.04
C LEU A 61 -11.13 -2.62 12.03
N ASN A 62 -11.37 -1.48 12.67
CA ASN A 62 -12.67 -0.80 12.62
C ASN A 62 -12.97 -0.30 11.20
N LEU A 63 -11.98 0.29 10.52
CA LEU A 63 -12.11 0.72 9.13
C LEU A 63 -12.27 -0.48 8.19
N LEU A 64 -11.57 -1.59 8.45
CA LEU A 64 -11.74 -2.84 7.72
C LEU A 64 -13.20 -3.31 7.79
N ARG A 65 -13.85 -3.24 8.95
CA ARG A 65 -15.28 -3.55 9.06
C ARG A 65 -16.14 -2.69 8.13
N ASN A 66 -15.80 -1.40 8.00
CA ASN A 66 -16.50 -0.47 7.11
C ASN A 66 -16.22 -0.75 5.63
N VAL A 67 -14.99 -1.14 5.28
CA VAL A 67 -14.65 -1.58 3.91
C VAL A 67 -15.40 -2.86 3.57
N MET A 68 -15.38 -3.84 4.47
CA MET A 68 -16.03 -5.12 4.31
C MET A 68 -17.56 -5.03 4.18
N SER A 69 -18.19 -4.05 4.82
CA SER A 69 -19.64 -3.86 4.70
C SER A 69 -20.09 -3.38 3.32
N THR A 70 -19.17 -2.88 2.48
CA THR A 70 -19.45 -2.51 1.08
C THR A 70 -19.13 -3.62 0.09
N VAL A 71 -18.62 -4.77 0.55
CA VAL A 71 -18.31 -5.92 -0.31
C VAL A 71 -19.58 -6.76 -0.49
N PRO A 72 -20.07 -6.92 -1.74
CA PRO A 72 -21.25 -7.76 -1.98
C PRO A 72 -21.01 -9.22 -1.57
N PRO A 73 -22.04 -9.92 -1.06
CA PRO A 73 -21.93 -11.35 -0.84
C PRO A 73 -21.53 -12.08 -2.13
N GLY A 74 -20.44 -12.86 -2.06
CA GLY A 74 -19.95 -13.65 -3.19
C GLY A 74 -19.01 -12.91 -4.15
N ASP A 75 -18.60 -11.68 -3.84
CA ASP A 75 -17.50 -11.01 -4.54
C ASP A 75 -16.20 -11.79 -4.33
N LYS A 76 -15.69 -12.38 -5.41
CA LYS A 76 -14.43 -13.14 -5.44
C LYS A 76 -13.27 -12.36 -6.04
N ASP A 77 -13.56 -11.18 -6.62
CA ASP A 77 -12.54 -10.34 -7.22
C ASP A 77 -11.71 -9.67 -6.13
N LEU A 78 -12.36 -9.30 -5.01
CA LEU A 78 -11.68 -8.72 -3.85
C LEU A 78 -11.40 -9.73 -2.74
N ILE A 79 -12.26 -10.74 -2.54
CA ILE A 79 -12.09 -11.72 -1.46
C ILE A 79 -12.45 -13.12 -1.96
N ASP A 80 -11.42 -13.90 -2.27
CA ASP A 80 -11.60 -15.32 -2.57
C ASP A 80 -11.25 -16.17 -1.34
N LEU A 81 -12.21 -16.24 -0.40
CA LEU A 81 -12.10 -17.07 0.79
C LEU A 81 -11.89 -18.56 0.47
N TYR A 82 -12.35 -19.03 -0.69
CA TYR A 82 -12.21 -20.44 -1.07
C TYR A 82 -10.79 -20.80 -1.51
N HIS A 83 -10.01 -19.83 -1.95
CA HIS A 83 -8.60 -20.03 -2.32
C HIS A 83 -7.62 -19.34 -1.37
N ALA A 84 -8.11 -18.77 -0.25
CA ALA A 84 -7.34 -17.94 0.67
C ALA A 84 -6.57 -16.81 -0.04
N ARG A 85 -7.23 -16.15 -1.02
CA ARG A 85 -6.68 -15.01 -1.77
C ARG A 85 -7.50 -13.76 -1.51
N GLY A 86 -6.85 -12.60 -1.58
CA GLY A 86 -7.49 -11.30 -1.40
C GLY A 86 -7.78 -10.94 0.06
N ASN A 87 -7.29 -11.70 1.04
CA ASN A 87 -7.44 -11.33 2.46
C ASN A 87 -6.71 -10.01 2.79
N ALA A 88 -5.59 -9.75 2.12
CA ALA A 88 -4.82 -8.53 2.25
C ALA A 88 -5.48 -7.31 1.56
N ASP A 89 -6.45 -7.52 0.67
CA ASP A 89 -6.94 -6.48 -0.23
C ASP A 89 -7.87 -5.48 0.50
N PRO A 90 -8.90 -5.91 1.28
CA PRO A 90 -9.69 -4.99 2.10
C PRO A 90 -8.87 -4.32 3.21
N ILE A 91 -7.89 -5.03 3.79
CA ILE A 91 -7.05 -4.47 4.87
C ILE A 91 -6.08 -3.42 4.34
N LEU A 92 -5.61 -3.54 3.10
CA LEU A 92 -4.82 -2.51 2.42
C LEU A 92 -5.63 -1.22 2.23
N VAL A 93 -6.89 -1.33 1.79
CA VAL A 93 -7.82 -0.19 1.67
C VAL A 93 -8.08 0.44 3.05
N ALA A 94 -8.35 -0.37 4.07
CA ALA A 94 -8.56 0.11 5.43
C ALA A 94 -7.33 0.81 6.00
N THR A 95 -6.13 0.30 5.72
CA THR A 95 -4.86 0.90 6.15
C THR A 95 -4.64 2.27 5.49
N ALA A 96 -5.01 2.42 4.21
CA ALA A 96 -4.95 3.71 3.53
C ALA A 96 -5.88 4.76 4.18
N LEU A 97 -7.10 4.36 4.53
CA LEU A 97 -8.04 5.23 5.23
C LEU A 97 -7.54 5.66 6.61
N ASP A 98 -6.95 4.73 7.36
CA ASP A 98 -6.34 5.01 8.66
C ASP A 98 -5.19 6.00 8.55
N ALA A 99 -4.33 5.82 7.55
CA ALA A 99 -3.19 6.70 7.29
C ALA A 99 -3.64 8.12 6.91
N ILE A 100 -4.69 8.25 6.10
CA ILE A 100 -5.29 9.54 5.77
C ILE A 100 -5.87 10.20 7.03
N ALA A 101 -6.68 9.47 7.81
CA ALA A 101 -7.29 10.00 9.02
C ALA A 101 -6.24 10.53 10.02
N LYS A 102 -5.14 9.80 10.20
CA LYS A 102 -4.00 10.25 11.04
C LYS A 102 -3.26 11.43 10.44
N SER A 103 -3.17 11.53 9.12
CA SER A 103 -2.51 12.66 8.47
C SER A 103 -3.27 13.98 8.63
N GLU A 104 -4.61 13.93 8.75
CA GLU A 104 -5.46 15.10 9.02
C GLU A 104 -5.17 15.75 10.37
N GLU A 105 -4.58 15.00 11.31
CA GLU A 105 -4.14 15.50 12.62
C GLU A 105 -2.79 16.23 12.56
N THR A 106 -2.12 16.23 11.42
CA THR A 106 -0.78 16.81 11.26
C THR A 106 -0.79 18.16 10.52
N LEU A 107 0.26 18.96 10.73
CA LEU A 107 0.42 20.27 10.07
C LEU A 107 0.70 20.17 8.56
N LEU A 108 1.09 18.99 8.06
CA LEU A 108 1.41 18.76 6.66
C LEU A 108 0.44 17.73 6.10
N ALA A 109 -0.38 18.15 5.14
CA ALA A 109 -1.27 17.23 4.45
C ALA A 109 -0.44 16.14 3.74
N GLU A 110 -0.70 14.88 4.07
CA GLU A 110 -0.18 13.74 3.34
C GLU A 110 -1.23 13.22 2.37
N ASP A 111 -0.80 12.94 1.15
CA ASP A 111 -1.62 12.31 0.12
C ASP A 111 -1.25 10.85 0.01
N TRP A 112 -2.06 9.98 0.60
CA TRP A 112 -1.82 8.55 0.62
C TRP A 112 -2.40 7.87 -0.61
N GLN A 113 -1.56 7.06 -1.27
CA GLN A 113 -1.93 6.30 -2.48
C GLN A 113 -1.57 4.83 -2.33
N ILE A 114 -2.37 3.94 -2.93
CA ILE A 114 -2.11 2.49 -2.90
C ILE A 114 -1.37 2.08 -4.16
N VAL A 115 -0.22 1.43 -4.01
CA VAL A 115 0.53 0.86 -5.13
C VAL A 115 0.08 -0.59 -5.33
N THR A 116 -0.69 -0.82 -6.38
CA THR A 116 -1.26 -2.13 -6.70
C THR A 116 -1.52 -2.28 -8.20
N ASP A 117 -1.35 -3.50 -8.69
CA ASP A 117 -1.80 -3.89 -10.03
C ASP A 117 -3.15 -4.63 -10.00
N ASP A 118 -3.70 -4.89 -8.83
CA ASP A 118 -4.94 -5.64 -8.65
C ASP A 118 -6.19 -4.78 -8.93
N GLU A 119 -7.06 -5.25 -9.82
CA GLU A 119 -8.25 -4.50 -10.24
C GLU A 119 -9.35 -4.48 -9.16
N GLY A 120 -9.45 -5.53 -8.34
CA GLY A 120 -10.37 -5.57 -7.20
C GLY A 120 -10.00 -4.50 -6.17
N VAL A 121 -8.72 -4.41 -5.82
CA VAL A 121 -8.19 -3.36 -4.94
C VAL A 121 -8.42 -1.97 -5.54
N LYS A 122 -8.11 -1.75 -6.83
CA LYS A 122 -8.32 -0.44 -7.48
C LYS A 122 -9.77 -0.01 -7.45
N LYS A 123 -10.69 -0.92 -7.78
CA LYS A 123 -12.13 -0.66 -7.75
C LYS A 123 -12.59 -0.32 -6.34
N LYS A 124 -12.19 -1.12 -5.35
CA LYS A 124 -12.56 -0.87 -3.95
C LYS A 124 -11.97 0.44 -3.43
N ALA A 125 -10.71 0.73 -3.73
CA ALA A 125 -10.06 1.99 -3.37
C ALA A 125 -10.81 3.20 -3.96
N ALA A 126 -11.24 3.13 -5.21
CA ALA A 126 -12.01 4.19 -5.87
C ALA A 126 -13.36 4.47 -5.19
N GLU A 127 -14.05 3.45 -4.67
CA GLU A 127 -15.30 3.63 -3.89
C GLU A 127 -15.10 4.50 -2.65
N PHE A 128 -13.88 4.49 -2.09
CA PHE A 128 -13.49 5.30 -0.92
C PHE A 128 -12.72 6.58 -1.30
N ASN A 129 -12.70 6.97 -2.58
CA ASN A 129 -11.94 8.11 -3.10
C ASN A 129 -10.42 8.02 -2.88
N LEU A 130 -9.89 6.80 -2.74
CA LEU A 130 -8.46 6.56 -2.63
C LEU A 130 -7.83 6.49 -4.02
N ARG A 131 -6.66 7.09 -4.17
CA ARG A 131 -5.86 6.99 -5.40
C ARG A 131 -5.02 5.73 -5.39
N THR A 132 -4.88 5.15 -6.58
CA THR A 132 -4.01 3.99 -6.81
C THR A 132 -2.98 4.28 -7.89
N VAL A 133 -1.80 3.66 -7.77
CA VAL A 133 -0.71 3.73 -8.75
C VAL A 133 -0.31 2.32 -9.15
N SER A 134 -0.12 2.06 -10.45
CA SER A 134 0.35 0.76 -10.91
C SER A 134 1.83 0.53 -10.59
N SER A 135 2.27 -0.72 -10.49
CA SER A 135 3.69 -1.03 -10.24
C SER A 135 4.64 -0.43 -11.29
N PRO A 136 4.32 -0.43 -12.60
CA PRO A 136 5.16 0.21 -13.62
C PRO A 136 5.25 1.73 -13.49
N GLU A 137 4.15 2.41 -13.16
CA GLU A 137 4.15 3.86 -12.94
C GLU A 137 4.94 4.20 -11.68
N PHE A 138 4.71 3.46 -10.60
CA PHE A 138 5.42 3.64 -9.35
C PHE A 138 6.94 3.44 -9.52
N LYS A 139 7.36 2.46 -10.33
CA LYS A 139 8.77 2.26 -10.67
C LYS A 139 9.39 3.46 -11.41
N LYS A 140 8.62 4.15 -12.26
CA LYS A 140 9.08 5.40 -12.91
C LYS A 140 9.25 6.52 -11.89
N LEU A 141 8.35 6.63 -10.90
CA LEU A 141 8.45 7.63 -9.81
C LEU A 141 9.73 7.43 -8.98
N ILE A 142 10.06 6.18 -8.63
CA ILE A 142 11.32 5.85 -7.95
C ILE A 142 12.50 6.30 -8.81
N GLY A 143 12.53 5.91 -10.08
CA GLY A 143 13.65 6.23 -10.98
C GLY A 143 13.85 7.73 -11.22
N ALA A 144 12.78 8.50 -11.33
CA ALA A 144 12.85 9.96 -11.49
C ALA A 144 13.46 10.66 -10.27
N THR A 145 13.22 10.13 -9.07
CA THR A 145 13.74 10.70 -7.82
C THR A 145 15.23 10.38 -7.65
N ASP A 146 15.62 9.13 -7.92
CA ASP A 146 17.02 8.69 -7.79
C ASP A 146 17.96 9.41 -8.80
N THR A 147 17.45 9.92 -9.93
CA THR A 147 18.25 10.73 -10.87
C THR A 147 18.53 12.15 -10.39
N CYS A 148 17.67 12.72 -9.53
CA CYS A 148 17.88 14.05 -8.98
C CYS A 148 18.95 14.05 -7.88
N ASP A 149 19.03 12.99 -7.08
CA ASP A 149 20.00 12.87 -5.97
C ASP A 149 21.44 12.55 -6.43
N ASN A 150 21.62 12.06 -7.66
CA ASN A 150 22.95 11.77 -8.23
C ASN A 150 23.55 12.94 -9.05
N SER A 151 22.91 14.11 -9.01
CA SER A 151 23.37 15.34 -9.67
C SER A 151 23.89 16.36 -8.65
N SER A 152 24.64 15.91 -7.64
CA SER A 152 25.30 16.76 -6.63
C SER A 152 26.78 16.44 -6.53
#